data_AF-A0AAX2S0Z5-F1
#
_entry.id   AF-A0AAX2S0Z5-F1
#
_cell.length_a   1.000
_cell.length_b   1.000
_cell.length_c   1.000
_cell.angle_alpha   90.00
_cell.angle_beta   90.00
_cell.angle_gamma   90.00
#
_symmetry.space_group_name_H-M   'P 1'
#
loop_
_entity.id
_entity.type
_entity.pdbx_description
1 polymer ?
#
loop_
_entity_poly.entity_id
_entity_poly.type
_entity_poly.pdbx_seq_one_letter_code
_entity_poly.pdbx_strand_id
1 'polypeptide(L)'
;MKKVFVGIDMGATHIRICVMDEHHQILSTDKRKTLEVLKNQPLYGLTTFCKEFTTDFIIQRIVIGLPAAVSLDRKEILSVPNLSLSKQELDGFVPMLEQYFHCDVQLERDVNLQLIYDVNDYQRNNKLVIGVYLGTGMGFSIWNQGKLFIGGHGVAGELGHIPYGDEHLQCGCGNMGCLETNCSGTALRKWYDKQQANYPLEQLFDRAIQEKFIQNYLIKVAKAISTAVNLFDPHTLILGGGVIDMQKFPFEQLKILIRKHLRKPLPYNELEILKAKPSSINGAIGGAIYAINKEK
;
A
#
# COMPACT_ATOMS: atom_id res chain seq x y z
N MET A 1 13.47 -30.95 -1.75
CA MET A 1 12.33 -30.04 -1.58
C MET A 1 12.57 -28.81 -2.44
N LYS A 2 11.54 -28.33 -3.16
CA LYS A 2 11.63 -27.15 -4.03
C LYS A 2 11.84 -25.89 -3.18
N LYS A 3 12.64 -24.95 -3.66
CA LYS A 3 12.88 -23.66 -3.00
C LYS A 3 11.71 -22.71 -3.27
N VAL A 4 11.26 -22.00 -2.24
CA VAL A 4 10.16 -21.04 -2.35
C VAL A 4 10.43 -19.74 -1.63
N PHE A 5 9.72 -18.71 -2.05
CA PHE A 5 9.74 -17.36 -1.53
C PHE A 5 8.32 -16.97 -1.15
N VAL A 6 8.16 -16.40 0.04
CA VAL A 6 6.84 -16.14 0.61
C VAL A 6 6.64 -14.64 0.78
N GLY A 7 5.55 -14.14 0.23
CA GLY A 7 5.04 -12.81 0.53
C GLY A 7 3.79 -12.91 1.38
N ILE A 8 3.74 -12.13 2.45
CA ILE A 8 2.60 -12.03 3.36
C ILE A 8 2.15 -10.59 3.38
N ASP A 9 0.87 -10.31 3.14
CA ASP A 9 0.26 -9.00 3.36
C ASP A 9 -0.63 -9.09 4.61
N MET A 10 -0.14 -8.55 5.72
CA MET A 10 -0.77 -8.54 7.03
C MET A 10 -1.54 -7.23 7.24
N GLY A 11 -2.73 -7.15 6.64
CA GLY A 11 -3.63 -6.02 6.83
C GLY A 11 -4.45 -6.11 8.13
N ALA A 12 -5.15 -5.01 8.47
CA ALA A 12 -5.98 -4.95 9.68
C ALA A 12 -7.16 -5.93 9.68
N THR A 13 -7.76 -6.17 8.51
CA THR A 13 -8.97 -7.01 8.38
C THR A 13 -8.68 -8.40 7.83
N HIS A 14 -7.70 -8.52 6.94
CA HIS A 14 -7.33 -9.77 6.30
C HIS A 14 -5.81 -9.92 6.21
N ILE A 15 -5.34 -11.16 6.37
CA ILE A 15 -3.98 -11.59 6.06
C ILE A 15 -4.03 -12.38 4.76
N ARG A 16 -3.06 -12.13 3.90
CA ARG A 16 -2.88 -12.87 2.65
C ARG A 16 -1.49 -13.44 2.54
N ILE A 17 -1.37 -14.53 1.80
CA ILE A 17 -0.09 -15.19 1.52
C ILE A 17 0.03 -15.49 0.04
N CYS A 18 1.24 -15.36 -0.50
CA CYS A 18 1.62 -15.86 -1.81
C CYS A 18 2.92 -16.64 -1.66
N VAL A 19 2.94 -17.87 -2.18
CA VAL A 19 4.13 -18.71 -2.27
C VAL A 19 4.54 -18.78 -3.73
N MET A 20 5.77 -18.37 -4.02
CA MET A 20 6.37 -18.42 -5.36
C MET A 20 7.63 -19.27 -5.38
N ASP A 21 7.98 -19.78 -6.55
CA ASP A 21 9.31 -20.35 -6.78
C ASP A 21 10.30 -19.32 -7.32
N GLU A 22 11.54 -19.77 -7.58
CA GLU A 22 12.64 -18.95 -8.11
C GLU A 22 12.43 -18.47 -9.56
N HIS A 23 11.39 -18.96 -10.25
CA HIS A 23 11.03 -18.56 -11.62
C HIS A 23 9.80 -17.64 -11.63
N HIS A 24 9.42 -17.07 -10.48
CA HIS A 24 8.23 -16.25 -10.29
C HIS A 24 6.91 -16.99 -10.57
N GLN A 25 6.91 -18.33 -10.56
CA GLN A 25 5.67 -19.10 -10.66
C GLN A 25 4.95 -19.10 -9.31
N ILE A 26 3.70 -18.62 -9.30
CA ILE A 26 2.82 -18.72 -8.13
C ILE A 26 2.43 -20.18 -7.92
N LEU A 27 2.76 -20.73 -6.76
CA LEU A 27 2.43 -22.09 -6.35
C LEU A 27 1.13 -22.14 -5.54
N SER A 28 0.93 -21.15 -4.67
CA SER A 28 -0.28 -21.03 -3.86
C SER A 28 -0.52 -19.59 -3.43
N THR A 29 -1.79 -19.28 -3.19
CA THR A 29 -2.22 -18.03 -2.57
C THR A 29 -3.41 -18.30 -1.66
N ASP A 30 -3.52 -17.57 -0.55
CA ASP A 30 -4.72 -17.62 0.29
C ASP A 30 -4.99 -16.25 0.93
N LYS A 31 -6.23 -16.06 1.38
CA LYS A 31 -6.70 -14.87 2.09
C LYS A 31 -7.64 -15.28 3.22
N ARG A 32 -7.31 -14.91 4.45
CA ARG A 32 -8.13 -15.15 5.65
C ARG A 32 -8.34 -13.89 6.45
N LYS A 33 -9.31 -13.87 7.36
CA LYS A 33 -9.47 -12.73 8.28
C LYS A 33 -8.32 -12.68 9.26
N THR A 34 -7.80 -11.49 9.52
CA THR A 34 -6.67 -11.28 10.46
C THR A 34 -6.98 -11.81 11.84
N LEU A 35 -8.19 -11.56 12.34
CA LEU A 35 -8.65 -12.03 13.64
C LEU A 35 -8.73 -13.57 13.74
N GLU A 36 -8.98 -14.27 12.63
CA GLU A 36 -9.03 -15.73 12.60
C GLU A 36 -7.62 -16.32 12.63
N VAL A 37 -6.70 -15.75 11.85
CA VAL A 37 -5.30 -16.21 11.77
C VAL A 37 -4.56 -15.93 13.08
N LEU A 38 -4.72 -14.75 13.68
CA LEU A 38 -3.94 -14.32 14.85
C LEU A 38 -4.61 -14.62 16.20
N LYS A 39 -5.71 -15.39 16.21
CA LYS A 39 -6.56 -15.63 17.39
C LYS A 39 -5.79 -16.13 18.62
N ASN A 40 -4.80 -17.00 18.42
CA ASN A 40 -4.09 -17.72 19.49
C ASN A 40 -2.66 -17.20 19.71
N GLN A 41 -2.44 -15.89 19.49
CA GLN A 41 -1.17 -15.14 19.44
C GLN A 41 -0.65 -14.90 18.01
N PRO A 42 -0.12 -13.70 17.71
CA PRO A 42 0.31 -13.34 16.36
C PRO A 42 1.37 -14.27 15.76
N LEU A 43 2.41 -14.58 16.53
CA LEU A 43 3.51 -15.43 16.07
C LEU A 43 3.04 -16.84 15.71
N TYR A 44 2.32 -17.48 16.63
CA TYR A 44 1.80 -18.84 16.42
C TYR A 44 0.81 -18.91 15.26
N GLY A 45 -0.07 -17.91 15.17
CA GLY A 45 -1.02 -17.78 14.07
C GLY A 45 -0.34 -17.67 12.72
N LEU A 46 0.66 -16.79 12.61
CA LEU A 46 1.36 -16.58 11.35
C LEU A 46 2.26 -17.77 10.97
N THR A 47 2.92 -18.42 11.93
CA THR A 47 3.73 -19.60 11.65
C THR A 47 2.88 -20.75 11.14
N THR A 48 1.74 -21.02 11.79
CA THR A 48 0.78 -22.05 11.36
C THR A 48 0.24 -21.74 9.97
N PHE A 49 -0.23 -20.51 9.75
CA PHE A 49 -0.78 -20.10 8.47
C PHE A 49 0.24 -20.22 7.33
N CYS A 50 1.50 -19.81 7.54
CA CYS A 50 2.55 -19.97 6.53
C CYS A 50 2.88 -21.45 6.29
N LYS A 51 3.01 -22.27 7.34
CA LYS A 51 3.31 -23.71 7.23
C LYS A 51 2.28 -24.47 6.41
N GLU A 52 0.99 -24.15 6.52
CA GLU A 52 -0.09 -24.77 5.74
C GLU A 52 0.18 -24.75 4.22
N PHE A 53 0.90 -23.74 3.72
CA PHE A 53 1.22 -23.59 2.30
C PHE A 53 2.67 -23.95 1.94
N THR A 54 3.50 -24.29 2.94
CA THR A 54 4.94 -24.49 2.74
C THR A 54 5.48 -25.81 3.30
N THR A 55 4.63 -26.78 3.67
CA THR A 55 5.05 -28.05 4.29
C THR A 55 6.11 -28.80 3.50
N ASP A 56 5.98 -28.84 2.16
CA ASP A 56 6.86 -29.62 1.28
C ASP A 56 7.99 -28.80 0.62
N PHE A 57 8.20 -27.56 1.10
CA PHE A 57 9.12 -26.60 0.50
C PHE A 57 10.21 -26.12 1.44
N ILE A 58 11.34 -25.71 0.86
CA ILE A 58 12.40 -25.00 1.60
C ILE A 58 12.17 -23.50 1.38
N ILE A 59 11.73 -22.81 2.42
CA ILE A 59 11.55 -21.37 2.38
C ILE A 59 12.93 -20.70 2.34
N GLN A 60 13.21 -19.92 1.31
CA GLN A 60 14.45 -19.16 1.19
C GLN A 60 14.35 -17.79 1.88
N ARG A 61 13.17 -17.17 1.82
CA ARG A 61 12.90 -15.86 2.42
C ARG A 61 11.40 -15.63 2.58
N ILE A 62 11.05 -14.85 3.61
CA ILE A 62 9.71 -14.33 3.85
C ILE A 62 9.75 -12.79 3.87
N VAL A 63 8.83 -12.15 3.16
CA VAL A 63 8.60 -10.70 3.24
C VAL A 63 7.18 -10.47 3.76
N ILE A 64 7.04 -9.68 4.81
CA ILE A 64 5.77 -9.39 5.48
C ILE A 64 5.48 -7.90 5.34
N GLY A 65 4.44 -7.58 4.57
CA GLY A 65 3.85 -6.26 4.45
C GLY A 65 2.89 -5.97 5.59
N LEU A 66 2.96 -4.77 6.17
CA LEU A 66 2.04 -4.34 7.22
C LEU A 66 1.84 -2.81 7.20
N PRO A 67 0.68 -2.31 7.66
CA PRO A 67 0.40 -0.88 7.76
C PRO A 67 1.08 -0.28 9.01
N ALA A 68 2.40 -0.25 9.00
CA ALA A 68 3.25 0.12 10.14
C ALA A 68 4.48 0.93 9.71
N ALA A 69 5.05 1.67 10.66
CA ALA A 69 6.41 2.18 10.52
C ALA A 69 7.38 1.07 10.92
N VAL A 70 8.36 0.78 10.07
CA VAL A 70 9.36 -0.27 10.27
C VAL A 70 10.77 0.33 10.25
N SER A 71 11.72 -0.32 10.92
CA SER A 71 13.12 0.11 10.97
C SER A 71 13.77 0.12 9.58
N LEU A 72 14.89 0.83 9.45
CA LEU A 72 15.62 0.93 8.19
C LEU A 72 16.13 -0.44 7.70
N ASP A 73 16.55 -1.31 8.62
CA ASP A 73 17.02 -2.67 8.33
C ASP A 73 15.89 -3.69 8.09
N ARG A 74 14.63 -3.26 8.20
CA ARG A 74 13.43 -4.09 8.01
C ARG A 74 13.28 -5.22 9.02
N LYS A 75 13.90 -5.11 10.20
CA LYS A 75 13.85 -6.14 11.27
C LYS A 75 12.96 -5.78 12.44
N GLU A 76 12.57 -4.51 12.61
CA GLU A 76 11.77 -4.05 13.74
C GLU A 76 10.53 -3.27 13.31
N ILE A 77 9.48 -3.40 14.12
CA ILE A 77 8.26 -2.62 14.01
C ILE A 77 8.36 -1.43 14.96
N LEU A 78 8.45 -0.23 14.40
CA LEU A 78 8.59 1.01 15.18
C LEU A 78 7.24 1.49 15.72
N SER A 79 6.18 1.37 14.92
CA SER A 79 4.82 1.80 15.26
C SER A 79 3.75 1.08 14.43
N VAL A 80 2.61 0.71 15.05
CA VAL A 80 1.48 -0.02 14.42
C VAL A 80 0.13 0.67 14.69
N PRO A 81 -0.12 1.86 14.11
CA PRO A 81 -1.31 2.65 14.44
C PRO A 81 -2.61 2.03 13.90
N ASN A 82 -2.52 1.20 12.85
CA ASN A 82 -3.67 0.72 12.08
C ASN A 82 -3.91 -0.79 12.22
N LEU A 83 -3.21 -1.49 13.11
CA LEU A 83 -3.46 -2.90 13.43
C LEU A 83 -4.17 -3.00 14.79
N SER A 84 -4.95 -4.05 14.98
CA SER A 84 -5.55 -4.37 16.29
C SER A 84 -4.54 -4.93 17.31
N LEU A 85 -3.27 -4.96 16.96
CA LEU A 85 -2.17 -5.49 17.76
C LEU A 85 -1.37 -4.33 18.33
N SER A 86 -0.96 -4.46 19.58
CA SER A 86 0.01 -3.57 20.20
C SER A 86 1.42 -3.85 19.68
N LYS A 87 2.30 -2.85 19.81
CA LYS A 87 3.74 -3.03 19.54
C LYS A 87 4.32 -4.17 20.39
N GLN A 88 3.92 -4.26 21.65
CA GLN A 88 4.39 -5.28 22.61
C GLN A 88 4.06 -6.71 22.15
N GLU A 89 2.91 -6.92 21.53
CA GLU A 89 2.52 -8.22 20.97
C GLU A 89 3.36 -8.63 19.74
N LEU A 90 4.10 -7.69 19.16
CA LEU A 90 4.96 -7.88 18.00
C LEU A 90 6.45 -7.68 18.32
N ASP A 91 6.81 -7.53 19.59
CA ASP A 91 8.21 -7.43 20.00
C ASP A 91 8.93 -8.77 19.74
N GLY A 92 10.12 -8.70 19.13
CA GLY A 92 10.90 -9.89 18.75
C GLY A 92 10.28 -10.75 17.63
N PHE A 93 9.24 -10.25 16.96
CA PHE A 93 8.49 -11.00 15.94
C PHE A 93 9.37 -11.54 14.81
N VAL A 94 10.27 -10.72 14.26
CA VAL A 94 11.15 -11.13 13.16
C VAL A 94 12.16 -12.20 13.60
N PRO A 95 13.00 -12.00 14.64
CA PRO A 95 13.93 -13.04 15.10
C PRO A 95 13.27 -14.39 15.39
N MET A 96 12.07 -14.39 15.99
CA MET A 96 11.34 -15.63 16.28
C MET A 96 10.88 -16.34 15.01
N LEU A 97 10.42 -15.60 13.99
CA LEU A 97 10.07 -16.18 12.69
C LEU A 97 11.30 -16.70 11.96
N GLU A 98 12.43 -15.99 12.01
CA GLU A 98 13.69 -16.45 11.41
C GLU A 98 14.18 -17.74 12.06
N GLN A 99 14.12 -17.83 13.40
CA GLN A 99 14.46 -19.04 14.13
C GLN A 99 13.54 -20.21 13.77
N TYR A 100 12.24 -19.97 13.60
CA TYR A 100 11.27 -21.01 13.30
C TYR A 100 11.36 -21.52 11.86
N PHE A 101 11.54 -20.62 10.89
CA PHE A 101 11.58 -20.97 9.46
C PHE A 101 12.97 -21.24 8.93
N HIS A 102 14.03 -20.92 9.69
CA HIS A 102 15.43 -21.02 9.27
C HIS A 102 15.73 -20.26 7.98
N CYS A 103 15.11 -19.09 7.81
CA CYS A 103 15.27 -18.22 6.64
C CYS A 103 15.26 -16.75 7.04
N ASP A 104 15.72 -15.88 6.12
CA ASP A 104 15.64 -14.43 6.29
C ASP A 104 14.16 -13.97 6.26
N VAL A 105 13.78 -13.16 7.23
CA VAL A 105 12.44 -12.56 7.32
C VAL A 105 12.58 -11.05 7.32
N GLN A 106 11.84 -10.37 6.45
CA GLN A 106 11.86 -8.91 6.34
C GLN A 106 10.46 -8.33 6.47
N LEU A 107 10.39 -7.18 7.11
CA LEU A 107 9.19 -6.36 7.20
C LEU A 107 9.19 -5.31 6.09
N GLU A 108 8.02 -4.93 5.61
CA GLU A 108 7.90 -3.81 4.68
C GLU A 108 6.54 -3.12 4.83
N ARG A 109 6.41 -1.90 4.33
CA ARG A 109 5.12 -1.22 4.24
C ARG A 109 4.26 -1.92 3.18
N ASP A 110 3.00 -2.17 3.50
CA ASP A 110 2.01 -2.76 2.58
C ASP A 110 1.95 -2.02 1.23
N VAL A 111 2.00 -0.69 1.24
CA VAL A 111 1.98 0.15 0.05
C VAL A 111 3.20 -0.06 -0.87
N ASN A 112 4.35 -0.40 -0.30
CA ASN A 112 5.56 -0.68 -1.07
C ASN A 112 5.43 -2.04 -1.79
N LEU A 113 4.88 -3.05 -1.10
CA LEU A 113 4.62 -4.35 -1.73
C LEU A 113 3.57 -4.25 -2.83
N GLN A 114 2.53 -3.42 -2.64
CA GLN A 114 1.57 -3.14 -3.69
C GLN A 114 2.23 -2.49 -4.91
N LEU A 115 3.15 -1.52 -4.73
CA LEU A 115 3.87 -0.92 -5.85
C LEU A 115 4.78 -1.91 -6.57
N ILE A 116 5.46 -2.81 -5.86
CA ILE A 116 6.30 -3.85 -6.47
C ILE A 116 5.45 -4.73 -7.41
N TYR A 117 4.25 -5.13 -6.96
CA TYR A 117 3.32 -5.86 -7.81
C TYR A 117 2.96 -5.07 -9.06
N ASP A 118 2.50 -3.82 -8.91
CA ASP A 118 2.02 -3.03 -10.03
C ASP A 118 3.14 -2.70 -11.04
N VAL A 119 4.35 -2.42 -10.55
CA VAL A 119 5.53 -2.20 -11.40
C VAL A 119 5.87 -3.45 -12.21
N ASN A 120 5.78 -4.63 -11.61
CA ASN A 120 6.05 -5.89 -12.29
C ASN A 120 4.96 -6.19 -13.34
N ASP A 121 3.68 -6.06 -12.97
CA ASP A 121 2.54 -6.31 -13.85
C ASP A 121 2.54 -5.38 -15.07
N TYR A 122 2.89 -4.11 -14.89
CA TYR A 122 3.05 -3.15 -15.99
C TYR A 122 4.42 -3.19 -16.67
N GLN A 123 5.32 -4.09 -16.27
CA GLN A 123 6.67 -4.22 -16.83
C GLN A 123 7.47 -2.90 -16.80
N ARG A 124 7.33 -2.13 -15.72
CA ARG A 124 7.99 -0.83 -15.51
C ARG A 124 9.21 -0.93 -14.59
N ASN A 125 9.74 -2.13 -14.38
CA ASN A 125 10.85 -2.40 -13.45
C ASN A 125 12.06 -1.46 -13.67
N ASN A 126 12.36 -1.07 -14.91
CA ASN A 126 13.50 -0.19 -15.24
C ASN A 126 13.16 1.31 -15.27
N LYS A 127 11.98 1.72 -14.80
CA LYS A 127 11.52 3.12 -14.81
C LYS A 127 11.52 3.73 -13.42
N LEU A 128 11.39 5.06 -13.38
CA LEU A 128 10.95 5.79 -12.19
C LEU A 128 9.42 5.78 -12.18
N VAL A 129 8.84 5.10 -11.19
CA VAL A 129 7.40 4.93 -11.03
C VAL A 129 7.01 5.41 -9.63
N ILE A 130 5.92 6.16 -9.54
CA ILE A 130 5.30 6.46 -8.24
C ILE A 130 3.92 5.81 -8.18
N GLY A 131 3.60 5.22 -7.04
CA GLY A 131 2.29 4.66 -6.74
C GLY A 131 1.57 5.53 -5.72
N VAL A 132 0.32 5.90 -5.99
CA VAL A 132 -0.58 6.53 -5.02
C VAL A 132 -1.79 5.63 -4.81
N TYR A 133 -1.99 5.20 -3.58
CA TYR A 133 -3.03 4.25 -3.20
C TYR A 133 -4.00 4.91 -2.21
N LEU A 134 -5.17 5.26 -2.71
CA LEU A 134 -6.20 5.96 -1.97
C LEU A 134 -7.13 4.97 -1.27
N GLY A 135 -6.83 4.67 -0.02
CA GLY A 135 -7.60 3.78 0.85
C GLY A 135 -8.13 4.53 2.07
N THR A 136 -8.01 3.96 3.27
CA THR A 136 -8.28 4.67 4.53
C THR A 136 -7.50 5.98 4.60
N GLY A 137 -6.22 5.93 4.21
CA GLY A 137 -5.32 7.06 4.07
C GLY A 137 -4.89 7.32 2.62
N MET A 138 -3.80 8.08 2.46
CA MET A 138 -3.13 8.28 1.18
C MET A 138 -1.78 7.57 1.20
N GLY A 139 -1.77 6.31 0.78
CA GLY A 139 -0.55 5.54 0.62
C GLY A 139 0.26 6.07 -0.56
N PHE A 140 1.57 6.17 -0.40
CA PHE A 140 2.48 6.54 -1.46
C PHE A 140 3.79 5.75 -1.38
N SER A 141 4.28 5.38 -2.56
CA SER A 141 5.50 4.60 -2.72
C SER A 141 6.22 5.03 -4.00
N ILE A 142 7.54 4.88 -4.00
CA ILE A 142 8.42 5.28 -5.09
C ILE A 142 9.28 4.09 -5.47
N TRP A 143 9.30 3.78 -6.76
CA TRP A 143 10.15 2.78 -7.37
C TRP A 143 11.11 3.46 -8.33
N ASN A 144 12.41 3.21 -8.19
CA ASN A 144 13.43 3.79 -9.03
C ASN A 144 14.33 2.69 -9.62
N GLN A 145 14.12 2.39 -10.90
CA GLN A 145 15.04 1.59 -11.72
C GLN A 145 15.45 0.26 -11.08
N GLY A 146 14.47 -0.52 -10.63
CA GLY A 146 14.68 -1.87 -10.13
C GLY A 146 14.67 -1.99 -8.61
N LYS A 147 14.56 -0.87 -7.89
CA LYS A 147 14.61 -0.83 -6.43
C LYS A 147 13.52 0.07 -5.85
N LEU A 148 13.10 -0.22 -4.63
CA LEU A 148 12.27 0.70 -3.85
C LEU A 148 13.11 1.90 -3.41
N PHE A 149 12.55 3.10 -3.49
CA PHE A 149 13.14 4.27 -2.87
C PHE A 149 12.54 4.45 -1.47
N ILE A 150 13.32 4.04 -0.46
CA ILE A 150 12.88 4.03 0.95
C ILE A 150 13.40 5.23 1.77
N GLY A 151 14.28 6.06 1.19
CA GLY A 151 14.87 7.24 1.83
C GLY A 151 15.87 6.90 2.95
N GLY A 152 16.46 7.94 3.55
CA GLY A 152 17.55 7.78 4.53
C GLY A 152 17.16 7.12 5.87
N HIS A 153 15.86 7.08 6.17
CA HIS A 153 15.33 6.49 7.41
C HIS A 153 14.29 5.39 7.13
N GLY A 154 14.15 4.93 5.88
CA GLY A 154 13.26 3.82 5.54
C GLY A 154 11.77 4.18 5.44
N VAL A 155 11.42 5.46 5.55
CA VAL A 155 10.04 6.01 5.58
C VAL A 155 9.78 7.03 4.45
N ALA A 156 10.52 6.96 3.33
CA ALA A 156 10.21 7.81 2.19
C ALA A 156 8.77 7.57 1.71
N GLY A 157 8.15 8.65 1.25
CA GLY A 157 6.85 8.58 0.62
C GLY A 157 5.65 8.77 1.54
N GLU A 158 5.78 9.60 2.56
CA GLU A 158 4.66 10.05 3.42
C GLU A 158 3.89 11.22 2.80
N LEU A 159 3.35 11.03 1.58
CA LEU A 159 2.64 12.07 0.82
C LEU A 159 1.43 12.64 1.58
N GLY A 160 0.70 11.77 2.30
CA GLY A 160 -0.44 12.17 3.10
C GLY A 160 -0.11 13.18 4.20
N HIS A 161 1.13 13.21 4.67
CA HIS A 161 1.56 14.04 5.81
C HIS A 161 2.14 15.41 5.41
N ILE A 162 2.16 15.76 4.12
CA ILE A 162 2.53 17.12 3.70
C ILE A 162 1.57 18.14 4.36
N PRO A 163 2.08 19.21 5.00
CA PRO A 163 1.29 20.15 5.80
C PRO A 163 0.59 21.20 4.92
N TYR A 164 -0.27 20.75 3.99
CA TYR A 164 -1.02 21.62 3.07
C TYR A 164 -2.51 21.21 2.92
N GLY A 165 -3.02 20.49 3.92
CA GLY A 165 -4.42 20.11 4.10
C GLY A 165 -5.25 21.20 4.79
N ASP A 166 -6.26 20.79 5.56
CA ASP A 166 -7.04 21.72 6.40
C ASP A 166 -6.31 21.99 7.73
N GLU A 167 -5.87 23.23 7.94
CA GLU A 167 -5.14 23.64 9.15
C GLU A 167 -5.94 23.49 10.44
N HIS A 168 -7.27 23.35 10.35
CA HIS A 168 -8.16 23.13 11.50
C HIS A 168 -8.41 21.65 11.82
N LEU A 169 -7.90 20.72 11.00
CA LEU A 169 -8.05 19.29 11.23
C LEU A 169 -6.75 18.64 11.70
N GLN A 170 -6.83 17.91 12.81
CA GLN A 170 -5.73 17.09 13.32
C GLN A 170 -5.66 15.75 12.57
N CYS A 171 -4.46 15.39 12.13
CA CYS A 171 -4.14 14.10 11.53
C CYS A 171 -3.89 13.04 12.61
N GLY A 172 -4.07 11.76 12.26
CA GLY A 172 -3.72 10.64 13.14
C GLY A 172 -2.24 10.60 13.54
N CYS A 173 -1.35 11.24 12.76
CA CYS A 173 0.06 11.39 13.13
C CYS A 173 0.32 12.46 14.22
N GLY A 174 -0.71 13.21 14.63
CA GLY A 174 -0.64 14.26 15.66
C GLY A 174 -0.52 15.68 15.11
N ASN A 175 -0.06 15.85 13.87
CA ASN A 175 0.08 17.16 13.22
C ASN A 175 -1.27 17.74 12.77
N MET A 176 -1.32 19.07 12.63
CA MET A 176 -2.43 19.78 11.99
C MET A 176 -2.16 19.94 10.50
N GLY A 177 -3.20 19.95 9.67
CA GLY A 177 -3.07 20.36 8.27
C GLY A 177 -2.36 19.36 7.36
N CYS A 178 -2.29 18.07 7.69
CA CYS A 178 -1.81 17.07 6.74
C CYS A 178 -2.78 16.94 5.55
N LEU A 179 -2.28 16.75 4.33
CA LEU A 179 -3.10 16.53 3.13
C LEU A 179 -4.15 15.43 3.34
N GLU A 180 -3.76 14.33 3.97
CA GLU A 180 -4.61 13.15 4.23
C GLU A 180 -5.92 13.49 4.97
N THR A 181 -5.97 14.56 5.77
CA THR A 181 -7.22 14.95 6.46
C THR A 181 -8.35 15.32 5.50
N ASN A 182 -8.02 15.67 4.26
CA ASN A 182 -8.95 16.13 3.24
C ASN A 182 -9.02 15.27 1.99
N CYS A 183 -7.96 14.52 1.68
CA CYS A 183 -7.86 13.75 0.43
C CYS A 183 -7.62 12.25 0.68
N SER A 184 -8.19 11.69 1.76
CA SER A 184 -8.19 10.25 2.06
C SER A 184 -9.57 9.62 1.95
N GLY A 185 -9.67 8.29 1.98
CA GLY A 185 -10.97 7.62 2.11
C GLY A 185 -11.63 7.88 3.46
N THR A 186 -10.86 8.13 4.53
CA THR A 186 -11.40 8.55 5.83
C THR A 186 -12.12 9.89 5.73
N ALA A 187 -11.54 10.86 5.01
CA ALA A 187 -12.19 12.15 4.76
C ALA A 187 -13.51 12.00 4.01
N LEU A 188 -13.52 11.14 2.98
CA LEU A 188 -14.71 10.81 2.19
C LEU A 188 -15.79 10.14 3.05
N ARG A 189 -15.41 9.15 3.85
CA ARG A 189 -16.29 8.43 4.77
C ARG A 189 -16.94 9.35 5.79
N LYS A 190 -16.13 10.21 6.44
CA LYS A 190 -16.62 11.19 7.42
C LYS A 190 -17.65 12.14 6.82
N TRP A 191 -17.48 12.56 5.58
CA TRP A 191 -18.49 13.39 4.90
C TRP A 191 -19.75 12.59 4.61
N TYR A 192 -19.61 11.38 4.05
CA TYR A 192 -20.72 10.50 3.70
C TYR A 192 -21.60 10.15 4.91
N ASP A 193 -20.99 9.77 6.04
CA ASP A 193 -21.72 9.42 7.27
C ASP A 193 -22.55 10.61 7.80
N LYS A 194 -22.09 11.85 7.58
CA LYS A 194 -22.83 13.07 7.94
C LYS A 194 -24.02 13.37 7.01
N GLN A 195 -24.00 12.87 5.78
CA GLN A 195 -25.10 13.09 4.82
C GLN A 195 -26.34 12.25 5.14
N GLN A 196 -26.21 11.21 5.98
CA GLN A 196 -27.27 10.22 6.22
C GLN A 196 -27.83 9.66 4.89
N ALA A 197 -26.93 9.38 3.95
CA ALA A 197 -27.28 8.94 2.60
C ALA A 197 -28.04 7.60 2.62
N ASN A 198 -29.00 7.45 1.70
CA ASN A 198 -29.84 6.26 1.55
C ASN A 198 -29.31 5.23 0.53
N TYR A 199 -28.06 5.37 0.12
CA TYR A 199 -27.37 4.48 -0.82
C TYR A 199 -26.03 4.06 -0.21
N PRO A 200 -25.49 2.88 -0.49
CA PRO A 200 -24.25 2.40 0.12
C PRO A 200 -23.02 3.21 -0.36
N LEU A 201 -21.97 3.31 0.47
CA LEU A 201 -20.79 4.14 0.21
C LEU A 201 -20.11 3.82 -1.13
N GLU A 202 -20.15 2.56 -1.56
CA GLU A 202 -19.57 2.09 -2.82
C GLU A 202 -20.20 2.78 -4.04
N GLN A 203 -21.44 3.27 -3.93
CA GLN A 203 -22.17 4.00 -4.98
C GLN A 203 -21.99 5.52 -4.90
N LEU A 204 -21.15 6.03 -3.99
CA LEU A 204 -21.01 7.46 -3.74
C LEU A 204 -20.67 8.26 -5.01
N PHE A 205 -19.76 7.77 -5.85
CA PHE A 205 -19.40 8.46 -7.10
C PHE A 205 -20.44 8.33 -8.21
N ASP A 206 -21.43 7.44 -8.09
CA ASP A 206 -22.56 7.39 -9.01
C ASP A 206 -23.66 8.36 -8.57
N ARG A 207 -23.90 8.46 -7.26
CA ARG A 207 -25.04 9.20 -6.68
C ARG A 207 -24.76 10.66 -6.34
N ALA A 208 -23.53 10.96 -5.92
CA ALA A 208 -23.17 12.26 -5.35
C ALA A 208 -22.01 12.95 -6.08
N ILE A 209 -21.69 12.53 -7.31
CA ILE A 209 -20.59 13.14 -8.06
C ILE A 209 -20.73 14.65 -8.21
N GLN A 210 -21.95 15.17 -8.33
CA GLN A 210 -22.22 16.61 -8.48
C GLN A 210 -22.16 17.39 -7.16
N GLU A 211 -22.03 16.71 -6.02
CA GLU A 211 -21.89 17.38 -4.72
C GLU A 211 -20.59 18.19 -4.68
N LYS A 212 -20.71 19.43 -4.20
CA LYS A 212 -19.57 20.37 -4.12
C LYS A 212 -18.41 19.78 -3.32
N PHE A 213 -18.72 19.01 -2.27
CA PHE A 213 -17.70 18.32 -1.49
C PHE A 213 -16.91 17.31 -2.33
N ILE A 214 -17.60 16.49 -3.13
CA ILE A 214 -16.96 15.46 -3.98
C ILE A 214 -16.11 16.08 -5.07
N GLN A 215 -16.59 17.14 -5.73
CA GLN A 215 -15.79 17.87 -6.71
C GLN A 215 -14.52 18.48 -6.08
N ASN A 216 -14.66 19.10 -4.91
CA ASN A 216 -13.51 19.64 -4.17
C ASN A 216 -12.56 18.53 -3.69
N TYR A 217 -13.07 17.39 -3.27
CA TYR A 217 -12.29 16.23 -2.88
C TYR A 217 -11.38 15.76 -4.03
N LEU A 218 -11.94 15.59 -5.23
CA LEU A 218 -11.17 15.20 -6.42
C LEU A 218 -10.08 16.23 -6.77
N ILE A 219 -10.37 17.52 -6.65
CA ILE A 219 -9.36 18.58 -6.87
C ILE A 219 -8.24 18.50 -5.83
N LYS A 220 -8.56 18.27 -4.55
CA LYS A 220 -7.56 18.14 -3.48
C LYS A 220 -6.69 16.89 -3.67
N VAL A 221 -7.29 15.76 -4.03
CA VAL A 221 -6.56 14.53 -4.40
C VAL A 221 -5.63 14.79 -5.58
N ALA A 222 -6.13 15.44 -6.64
CA ALA A 222 -5.32 15.78 -7.82
C ALA A 222 -4.12 16.66 -7.48
N LYS A 223 -4.30 17.70 -6.64
CA LYS A 223 -3.22 18.57 -6.18
C LYS A 223 -2.17 17.79 -5.38
N ALA A 224 -2.60 16.94 -4.44
CA ALA A 224 -1.70 16.10 -3.66
C ALA A 224 -0.82 15.20 -4.55
N ILE A 225 -1.45 14.50 -5.48
CA ILE A 225 -0.74 13.65 -6.46
C ILE A 225 0.22 14.49 -7.32
N SER A 226 -0.23 15.65 -7.78
CA SER A 226 0.58 16.55 -8.62
C SER A 226 1.81 17.09 -7.90
N THR A 227 1.74 17.29 -6.58
CA THR A 227 2.92 17.62 -5.75
C THR A 227 4.00 16.55 -5.91
N ALA A 228 3.64 15.26 -5.74
CA ALA A 228 4.60 14.18 -5.91
C ALA A 228 5.14 14.10 -7.35
N VAL A 229 4.26 14.19 -8.35
CA VAL A 229 4.66 14.15 -9.76
C VAL A 229 5.65 15.27 -10.10
N ASN A 230 5.39 16.51 -9.66
CA ASN A 230 6.28 17.64 -9.93
C ASN A 230 7.64 17.54 -9.21
N LEU A 231 7.69 16.84 -8.07
CA LEU A 231 8.92 16.64 -7.31
C LEU A 231 9.78 15.51 -7.87
N PHE A 232 9.16 14.41 -8.28
CA PHE A 232 9.87 13.20 -8.69
C PHE A 232 10.05 13.08 -10.21
N ASP A 233 9.25 13.80 -11.02
CA ASP A 233 9.27 13.70 -12.49
C ASP A 233 9.24 12.23 -12.99
N PRO A 234 8.26 11.42 -12.56
CA PRO A 234 8.22 9.99 -12.86
C PRO A 234 7.84 9.72 -14.31
N HIS A 235 8.25 8.56 -14.83
CA HIS A 235 7.77 8.07 -16.12
C HIS A 235 6.31 7.64 -16.02
N THR A 236 5.97 6.95 -14.93
CA THR A 236 4.65 6.37 -14.71
C THR A 236 4.13 6.74 -13.33
N LEU A 237 2.88 7.19 -13.28
CA LEU A 237 2.07 7.32 -12.08
C LEU A 237 1.03 6.19 -12.08
N ILE A 238 1.06 5.35 -11.05
CA ILE A 238 0.07 4.29 -10.83
C ILE A 238 -0.88 4.73 -9.73
N LEU A 239 -2.18 4.65 -9.99
CA LEU A 239 -3.25 5.08 -9.09
C LEU A 239 -4.13 3.89 -8.71
N GLY A 240 -4.24 3.60 -7.42
CA GLY A 240 -5.06 2.50 -6.92
C GLY A 240 -5.70 2.76 -5.56
N GLY A 241 -6.14 1.70 -4.91
CA GLY A 241 -6.72 1.74 -3.56
C GLY A 241 -8.25 1.78 -3.56
N GLY A 242 -8.83 1.45 -2.41
CA GLY A 242 -10.27 1.18 -2.28
C GLY A 242 -11.20 2.30 -2.72
N VAL A 243 -10.78 3.58 -2.66
CA VAL A 243 -11.57 4.70 -3.18
C VAL A 243 -11.59 4.70 -4.71
N ILE A 244 -10.45 4.44 -5.35
CA ILE A 244 -10.32 4.40 -6.82
C ILE A 244 -11.02 3.17 -7.43
N ASP A 245 -11.19 2.13 -6.61
CA ASP A 245 -11.91 0.90 -6.97
C ASP A 245 -13.44 0.99 -6.74
N MET A 246 -13.94 2.08 -6.15
CA MET A 246 -15.39 2.28 -5.97
C MET A 246 -16.13 2.34 -7.31
N GLN A 247 -17.41 1.96 -7.27
CA GLN A 247 -18.26 1.97 -8.45
C GLN A 247 -18.34 3.38 -9.04
N LYS A 248 -18.14 3.48 -10.36
CA LYS A 248 -18.17 4.74 -11.11
C LYS A 248 -17.18 5.81 -10.64
N PHE A 249 -16.08 5.42 -9.98
CA PHE A 249 -15.00 6.37 -9.68
C PHE A 249 -14.56 7.12 -10.96
N PRO A 250 -14.52 8.46 -10.96
CA PRO A 250 -14.31 9.26 -12.17
C PRO A 250 -12.81 9.35 -12.56
N PHE A 251 -12.22 8.23 -12.94
CA PHE A 251 -10.78 8.09 -13.15
C PHE A 251 -10.22 9.04 -14.22
N GLU A 252 -10.90 9.17 -15.36
CA GLU A 252 -10.47 10.09 -16.43
C GLU A 252 -10.58 11.57 -16.02
N GLN A 253 -11.60 11.92 -15.23
CA GLN A 253 -11.70 13.27 -14.67
C GLN A 253 -10.52 13.56 -13.73
N LEU A 254 -10.16 12.59 -12.87
CA LEU A 254 -9.00 12.74 -11.98
C LEU A 254 -7.70 12.94 -12.77
N LYS A 255 -7.48 12.19 -13.87
CA LYS A 255 -6.32 12.38 -14.75
C LYS A 255 -6.24 13.81 -15.31
N ILE A 256 -7.36 14.35 -15.77
CA ILE A 256 -7.44 15.74 -16.27
C ILE A 256 -7.10 16.73 -15.15
N LEU A 257 -7.66 16.53 -13.95
CA LEU A 257 -7.39 17.39 -12.79
C LEU A 257 -5.91 17.33 -12.36
N ILE A 258 -5.28 16.15 -12.37
CA ILE A 258 -3.85 15.99 -12.08
C ILE A 258 -3.05 16.79 -13.12
N ARG A 259 -3.29 16.56 -14.41
CA ARG A 259 -2.56 17.25 -15.48
C ARG A 259 -2.67 18.77 -15.38
N LYS A 260 -3.80 19.32 -14.93
CA LYS A 260 -3.97 20.78 -14.72
C LYS A 260 -2.93 21.39 -13.77
N HIS A 261 -2.39 20.60 -12.85
CA HIS A 261 -1.46 21.04 -11.81
C HIS A 261 -0.01 20.61 -12.05
N LEU A 262 0.30 19.98 -13.20
CA LEU A 262 1.65 19.58 -13.56
C LEU A 262 2.44 20.73 -14.19
N ARG A 263 3.75 20.75 -13.94
CA ARG A 263 4.69 21.63 -14.63
C ARG A 263 4.64 21.37 -16.14
N LYS A 264 4.72 22.44 -16.92
CA LYS A 264 4.78 22.41 -18.39
C LYS A 264 6.19 22.77 -18.88
N PRO A 265 6.65 22.20 -20.01
CA PRO A 265 5.97 21.17 -20.80
C PRO A 265 6.08 19.76 -20.18
N LEU A 266 7.06 19.53 -19.31
CA LEU A 266 7.30 18.26 -18.63
C LEU A 266 7.07 18.41 -17.10
N PRO A 267 6.50 17.39 -16.43
CA PRO A 267 6.01 16.10 -16.97
C PRO A 267 4.64 16.15 -17.66
N TYR A 268 4.02 17.33 -17.80
CA TYR A 268 2.65 17.48 -18.33
C TYR A 268 2.36 16.70 -19.63
N ASN A 269 3.29 16.67 -20.59
CA ASN A 269 3.11 15.99 -21.87
C ASN A 269 3.38 14.47 -21.81
N GLU A 270 4.35 14.04 -21.01
CA GLU A 270 4.94 12.70 -21.12
C GLU A 270 4.47 11.72 -20.03
N LEU A 271 3.93 12.22 -18.91
CA LEU A 271 3.52 11.35 -17.80
C LEU A 271 2.49 10.31 -18.25
N GLU A 272 2.80 9.04 -18.04
CA GLU A 272 1.86 7.93 -18.16
C GLU A 272 1.07 7.79 -16.84
N ILE A 273 -0.26 7.80 -16.89
CA ILE A 273 -1.12 7.60 -15.71
C ILE A 273 -1.92 6.31 -15.88
N LEU A 274 -1.64 5.32 -15.03
CA LEU A 274 -2.23 3.99 -15.06
C LEU A 274 -3.09 3.72 -13.83
N LYS A 275 -4.12 2.87 -13.98
CA LYS A 275 -4.95 2.39 -12.86
C LYS A 275 -4.35 1.09 -12.32
N ALA A 276 -4.15 0.97 -11.02
CA ALA A 276 -3.77 -0.32 -10.43
C ALA A 276 -4.87 -1.35 -10.66
N LYS A 277 -4.51 -2.62 -10.86
CA LYS A 277 -5.51 -3.69 -11.01
C LYS A 277 -6.08 -4.03 -9.63
N PRO A 278 -7.41 -3.95 -9.43
CA PRO A 278 -8.00 -4.32 -8.15
C PRO A 278 -7.81 -5.82 -7.91
N SER A 279 -7.13 -6.17 -6.84
CA SER A 279 -7.04 -7.56 -6.41
C SER A 279 -6.75 -7.64 -4.94
N SER A 280 -7.31 -8.66 -4.30
CA SER A 280 -7.13 -8.89 -2.87
C SER A 280 -5.87 -9.65 -2.54
N ILE A 281 -4.93 -9.87 -3.47
CA ILE A 281 -3.70 -10.65 -3.24
C ILE A 281 -2.42 -9.93 -3.68
N ASN A 282 -2.55 -8.78 -4.36
CA ASN A 282 -1.43 -8.07 -5.00
C ASN A 282 -0.27 -7.76 -4.04
N GLY A 283 -0.55 -7.27 -2.84
CA GLY A 283 0.49 -7.01 -1.83
C GLY A 283 1.30 -8.27 -1.47
N ALA A 284 0.64 -9.42 -1.32
CA ALA A 284 1.34 -10.68 -1.04
C ALA A 284 2.17 -11.15 -2.25
N ILE A 285 1.66 -11.00 -3.47
CA ILE A 285 2.41 -11.30 -4.71
C ILE A 285 3.63 -10.39 -4.81
N GLY A 286 3.48 -9.08 -4.57
CA GLY A 286 4.59 -8.13 -4.54
C GLY A 286 5.63 -8.47 -3.48
N GLY A 287 5.21 -8.92 -2.30
CA GLY A 287 6.10 -9.45 -1.26
C GLY A 287 6.90 -10.67 -1.72
N ALA A 288 6.26 -11.62 -2.41
CA ALA A 288 6.94 -12.81 -2.92
C ALA A 288 7.94 -12.44 -4.03
N ILE A 289 7.60 -11.52 -4.93
CA ILE A 289 8.50 -10.95 -5.94
C ILE A 289 9.70 -10.27 -5.27
N TYR A 290 9.46 -9.47 -4.23
CA TYR A 290 10.52 -8.78 -3.50
C TYR A 290 11.45 -9.76 -2.77
N ALA A 291 10.89 -10.83 -2.21
CA ALA A 291 11.65 -11.88 -1.57
C ALA A 291 12.64 -12.56 -2.54
N ILE A 292 12.25 -12.77 -3.81
CA ILE A 292 13.12 -13.31 -4.87
C ILE A 292 14.24 -12.33 -5.21
N ASN A 293 13.92 -11.05 -5.41
CA ASN A 293 14.77 -10.06 -6.07
C ASN A 293 15.93 -9.48 -5.23
N LYS A 294 16.32 -10.12 -4.11
CA LYS A 294 17.35 -9.70 -3.14
C LYS A 294 18.09 -8.41 -3.53
N GLU A 295 17.75 -7.31 -2.87
CA GLU A 295 18.58 -6.11 -2.94
C GLU A 295 20.00 -6.50 -2.48
N LYS A 296 20.95 -6.53 -3.43
CA LYS A 296 22.38 -6.45 -3.13
C LYS A 296 22.74 -5.01 -2.82
#